data_AF-A0A1Z4LTJ8-F1
#
_entry.id   AF-A0A1Z4LTJ8-F1
#
_cell.length_a   1.000
_cell.length_b   1.000
_cell.length_c   1.000
_cell.angle_alpha   90.00
_cell.angle_beta   90.00
_cell.angle_gamma   90.00
#
_symmetry.space_group_name_H-M   'P 1'
#
loop_
_entity.id
_entity.type
_entity.pdbx_description
1 polymer ?
#
loop_
_entity_poly.entity_id
_entity_poly.type
_entity_poly.pdbx_seq_one_letter_code
_entity_poly.pdbx_strand_id
1 'polypeptide(L)' 'MTQEKLFVSEAQGDSLVESSGNVFADLGLENSDELYTRGKIGIHVLRLLKQRNLKQREISELLGITQPEVSPKP' A
#
# COMPACT_ATOMS: atom_id res chain seq x y z
N MET A 1 -6.98 43.42 -40.06
CA MET A 1 -6.66 42.02 -39.68
C MET A 1 -6.52 42.00 -38.18
N THR A 2 -7.49 41.39 -37.52
CA THR A 2 -7.84 41.56 -36.10
C THR A 2 -6.80 40.94 -35.16
N GLN A 3 -6.79 41.49 -33.95
CA GLN A 3 -5.84 41.38 -32.86
C GLN A 3 -5.71 40.00 -32.16
N GLU A 4 -4.53 39.83 -31.56
CA GLU A 4 -4.20 39.26 -30.24
C GLU A 4 -5.10 38.21 -29.54
N LYS A 5 -4.45 37.09 -29.16
CA LYS A 5 -4.55 36.40 -27.85
C LYS A 5 -3.44 35.34 -27.82
N LEU A 6 -2.28 35.55 -27.19
CA LEU A 6 -1.99 35.46 -25.75
C LEU A 6 -2.82 34.39 -25.02
N PHE A 7 -2.24 33.22 -24.75
CA PHE A 7 -2.21 32.66 -23.39
C PHE A 7 -1.10 31.60 -23.25
N VAL A 8 -0.47 31.66 -22.09
CA VAL A 8 0.71 30.90 -21.65
C VAL A 8 0.28 29.56 -21.05
N SER A 9 1.16 28.55 -21.18
CA SER A 9 1.35 27.34 -20.36
C SER A 9 0.19 26.40 -20.12
N GLU A 10 0.44 25.10 -20.30
CA GLU A 10 0.03 24.11 -19.29
C GLU A 10 1.22 23.22 -18.97
N ALA A 11 1.55 23.15 -17.69
CA ALA A 11 2.60 22.33 -17.13
C ALA A 11 2.43 20.86 -17.54
N GLN A 12 3.53 20.14 -17.71
CA GLN A 12 3.55 18.69 -17.58
C GLN A 12 3.22 18.38 -16.10
N GLY A 13 1.93 18.47 -15.77
CA GLY A 13 1.42 18.18 -14.45
C GLY A 13 1.50 16.69 -14.23
N ASP A 14 2.14 16.29 -13.14
CA ASP A 14 2.01 14.94 -12.60
C ASP A 14 0.51 14.63 -12.54
N SER A 15 0.03 13.75 -13.42
CA SER A 15 -1.40 13.50 -13.56
C SER A 15 -1.86 12.77 -12.31
N LEU A 16 -2.39 13.52 -11.36
CA LEU A 16 -2.95 12.97 -10.13
C LEU A 16 -4.22 12.18 -10.49
N VAL A 17 -4.17 10.86 -10.28
CA VAL A 17 -5.30 9.97 -10.46
C VAL A 17 -5.96 9.75 -9.10
N GLU A 18 -7.27 9.93 -9.02
CA GLU A 18 -8.04 9.60 -7.81
C GLU A 18 -7.96 8.10 -7.56
N SER A 19 -7.62 7.71 -6.32
CA SER A 19 -7.51 6.29 -5.96
C SER A 19 -8.89 5.63 -5.98
N SER A 20 -8.96 4.40 -6.48
CA SER A 20 -10.17 3.57 -6.40
C SER A 20 -10.51 3.12 -4.97
N GLY A 21 -9.63 3.39 -4.00
CA GLY A 21 -9.68 2.84 -2.64
C GLY A 21 -9.00 1.47 -2.51
N ASN A 22 -8.59 0.86 -3.64
CA ASN A 22 -7.76 -0.33 -3.70
C ASN A 22 -6.45 -0.03 -4.44
N VAL A 23 -5.37 0.17 -3.68
CA VAL A 23 -4.03 0.45 -4.25
C VAL A 23 -3.55 -0.64 -5.20
N PHE A 24 -3.96 -1.90 -5.02
CA PHE A 24 -3.56 -2.98 -5.91
C PHE A 24 -4.29 -2.92 -7.25
N ALA A 25 -5.53 -2.41 -7.26
CA ALA A 25 -6.29 -2.15 -8.48
C ALA A 25 -5.72 -0.93 -9.20
N ASP A 26 -5.34 0.12 -8.46
CA ASP A 26 -4.69 1.32 -9.02
C ASP A 26 -3.35 0.96 -9.70
N LEU A 27 -2.66 -0.09 -9.23
CA LEU A 27 -1.43 -0.62 -9.83
C LEU A 27 -1.67 -1.65 -10.95
N GLY A 28 -2.93 -2.00 -11.25
CA GLY A 28 -3.28 -2.93 -12.33
C GLY A 28 -2.96 -4.40 -12.04
N LEU A 29 -2.90 -4.80 -10.77
CA LEU A 29 -2.64 -6.20 -10.41
C LEU A 29 -3.89 -7.07 -10.60
N GLU A 30 -3.73 -8.24 -11.22
CA GLU A 30 -4.81 -9.15 -11.60
C GLU A 30 -5.65 -9.64 -10.39
N ASN A 31 -5.01 -9.90 -9.25
CA ASN A 31 -5.64 -10.35 -8.01
C ASN A 31 -5.81 -9.23 -6.98
N SER A 32 -6.05 -8.00 -7.44
CA SER A 32 -6.09 -6.79 -6.62
C SER A 32 -7.02 -6.88 -5.40
N ASP A 33 -8.23 -7.43 -5.54
CA ASP A 33 -9.18 -7.56 -4.42
C ASP A 33 -8.73 -8.56 -3.34
N GLU A 34 -8.10 -9.66 -3.77
CA GLU A 34 -7.53 -10.65 -2.86
C GLU A 34 -6.33 -10.07 -2.11
N LEU A 35 -5.44 -9.36 -2.82
CA LEU A 35 -4.31 -8.66 -2.22
C LEU A 35 -4.76 -7.58 -1.23
N TYR A 36 -5.79 -6.82 -1.58
CA TYR A 36 -6.38 -5.82 -0.70
C TYR A 36 -6.92 -6.45 0.58
N THR A 37 -7.70 -7.52 0.44
CA THR A 37 -8.27 -8.25 1.58
C THR A 37 -7.18 -8.81 2.49
N ARG A 38 -6.17 -9.47 1.92
CA ARG A 38 -5.01 -9.99 2.68
C ARG A 38 -4.24 -8.87 3.39
N GLY A 39 -4.00 -7.75 2.71
CA GLY A 39 -3.32 -6.59 3.28
C GLY A 39 -4.08 -6.01 4.47
N LYS A 40 -5.41 -5.87 4.36
CA LYS A 40 -6.26 -5.39 5.47
C LYS A 40 -6.16 -6.33 6.68
N ILE A 41 -6.29 -7.64 6.47
CA ILE A 41 -6.13 -8.64 7.53
C ILE A 41 -4.74 -8.54 8.18
N GLY A 42 -3.69 -8.49 7.36
CA GLY A 42 -2.30 -8.37 7.83
C GLY A 42 -2.08 -7.15 8.71
N ILE A 43 -2.65 -5.99 8.35
CA ILE A 43 -2.57 -4.77 9.16
C ILE A 43 -3.24 -4.98 10.54
N HIS A 44 -4.40 -5.63 10.59
CA HIS A 44 -5.08 -5.89 11.86
C HIS A 44 -4.29 -6.86 12.74
N VAL A 45 -3.77 -7.94 12.17
CA VAL A 45 -2.91 -8.90 12.88
C VAL A 45 -1.66 -8.19 13.43
N LEU A 46 -0.97 -7.42 12.59
CA LEU A 46 0.22 -6.67 13.00
C LEU A 46 -0.06 -5.70 14.15
N ARG A 47 -1.21 -5.01 14.12
CA ARG A 47 -1.63 -4.12 15.22
C ARG A 47 -1.83 -4.88 16.52
N LEU A 48 -2.50 -6.04 16.48
CA LEU A 48 -2.71 -6.88 17.66
C LEU A 48 -1.39 -7.40 18.24
N LEU A 49 -0.45 -7.83 17.37
CA LEU A 49 0.86 -8.30 17.80
C LEU A 49 1.68 -7.17 18.45
N LYS A 50 1.66 -5.97 17.87
CA LYS A 50 2.33 -4.77 18.44
C LYS A 50 1.75 -4.38 19.79
N GLN A 51 0.43 -4.44 19.97
CA GLN A 51 -0.22 -4.15 21.26
C GLN A 51 0.18 -5.13 22.37
N ARG A 52 0.55 -6.37 22.02
CA ARG A 52 1.00 -7.38 22.97
C ARG A 52 2.49 -7.28 23.33
N ASN A 53 3.23 -6.34 22.74
CA ASN A 53 4.69 -6.15 22.95
C ASN A 53 5.51 -7.45 22.77
N LEU A 54 5.10 -8.31 21.84
CA LEU A 54 5.81 -9.55 21.56
C LEU A 54 7.07 -9.30 20.73
N LYS A 55 8.16 -9.97 21.09
CA LYS A 55 9.37 -10.09 20.27
C LYS A 55 9.08 -10.94 19.05
N GLN A 56 9.83 -10.72 17.98
CA GLN A 56 9.64 -11.45 16.72
C GLN A 56 9.70 -12.98 16.89
N ARG A 57 10.56 -13.49 17.78
CA ARG A 57 10.65 -14.92 18.09
C ARG A 57 9.37 -15.48 18.71
N GLU A 58 8.74 -14.71 19.59
CA GLU A 58 7.49 -15.08 20.24
C GLU A 58 6.34 -15.05 19.22
N ILE A 59 6.38 -14.11 18.27
CA ILE A 59 5.43 -14.06 17.16
C ILE A 59 5.60 -15.26 16.22
N SER A 60 6.84 -15.64 15.87
CA SER A 60 7.09 -16.81 15.03
C SER A 60 6.58 -18.10 15.68
N GLU A 61 6.82 -18.26 16.99
CA GLU A 61 6.32 -19.40 17.76
C GLU A 61 4.78 -19.39 17.85
N LEU A 62 4.18 -18.22 18.10
CA LEU A 62 2.72 -18.07 18.21
C LEU A 62 1.99 -18.35 16.90
N LEU A 63 2.54 -17.89 15.77
CA LEU A 63 1.91 -18.00 14.46
C LEU A 63 2.31 -19.28 13.70
N GLY A 64 3.30 -20.04 14.21
CA GLY A 64 3.81 -21.23 13.53
C GLY A 64 4.52 -20.93 12.21
N ILE A 65 5.10 -19.72 12.09
CA ILE A 65 5.84 -19.27 10.90
C ILE A 65 7.32 -19.09 11.24
N THR A 66 8.18 -18.99 10.23
CA THR A 66 9.60 -18.74 10.45
C THR A 66 9.86 -17.30 10.91
N GLN A 67 10.94 -17.08 11.66
CA GLN A 67 11.30 -15.72 12.12
C GLN A 67 11.51 -14.72 10.95
N PRO A 68 12.09 -15.09 9.80
CA PRO A 68 12.18 -14.19 8.63
C PRO A 68 10.84 -13.77 8.05
N GLU A 69 9.80 -14.60 8.17
CA GLU A 69 8.44 -14.26 7.72
C GLU A 69 7.77 -13.22 8.63
N VAL A 70 8.15 -13.15 9.91
CA VAL A 70 7.67 -12.12 10.85
C VAL A 70 8.26 -10.75 10.52
N SER A 71 9.54 -10.71 10.15
CA SER A 71 10.23 -9.52 9.71
C SER A 71 11.42 -9.94 8.87
N PRO A 72 11.47 -9.58 7.58
CA PRO A 72 12.69 -9.72 6.80
C PRO A 72 13.80 -8.95 7.52
N LYS A 73 15.01 -9.53 7.55
CA LYS A 73 16.20 -8.76 7.97
C LYS A 73 16.39 -7.61 6.96
N PRO A 74 16.82 -6.43 7.41
CA PRO A 74 17.22 -5.34 6.52
C PRO A 74 18.36 -5.78 5.59
#